data_AF-A0A3M4B4Y2-F1
#
_entry.id   AF-A0A3M4B4Y2-F1
#
_cell.length_a   1.000
_cell.length_b   1.000
_cell.length_c   1.000
_cell.angle_alpha   90.00
_cell.angle_beta   90.00
_cell.angle_gamma   90.00
#
_symmetry.space_group_name_H-M   'P 1'
#
loop_
_entity.id
_entity.type
_entity.pdbx_description
1 polymer ?
#
loop_
_entity_poly.entity_id
_entity_poly.type
_entity_poly.pdbx_seq_one_letter_code
_entity_poly.pdbx_strand_id
1 'polypeptide(L)' 'MLWVDVMTPADFEHAHAMVMGNLLGEGDADFVDAVKRPIKPANVMYAGLQETQAMETAFIKCLGLRSAGP' A
#
# COMPACT_ATOMS: atom_id res chain seq x y z
N MET A 1 10.12 11.02 -4.86
CA MET A 1 9.11 9.95 -5.05
C MET A 1 9.07 9.13 -3.79
N LEU A 2 7.99 9.25 -3.02
CA LEU A 2 7.74 8.42 -1.85
C LEU A 2 6.95 7.20 -2.34
N TRP A 3 7.49 6.01 -2.14
CA TRP A 3 6.85 4.77 -2.57
C TRP A 3 5.68 4.47 -1.62
N VAL A 4 4.59 3.97 -2.18
CA VAL A 4 3.32 3.76 -1.44
C VAL A 4 3.33 2.41 -0.71
N ASP A 5 4.29 1.55 -1.03
CA ASP A 5 4.57 0.22 -0.47
C ASP A 5 3.39 -0.77 -0.58
N VAL A 6 2.70 -0.74 -1.72
CA VAL A 6 1.49 -1.55 -2.01
C VAL A 6 1.65 -2.52 -3.18
N MET A 7 2.89 -2.71 -3.65
CA MET A 7 3.18 -3.62 -4.76
C MET A 7 3.05 -5.08 -4.33
N THR A 8 2.89 -5.96 -5.31
CA THR A 8 2.90 -7.42 -5.14
C THR A 8 4.18 -8.03 -5.74
N PRO A 9 4.49 -9.32 -5.49
CA PRO A 9 5.60 -9.99 -6.16
C PRO A 9 5.51 -10.02 -7.70
N ALA A 10 4.32 -9.81 -8.27
CA ALA A 10 4.15 -9.68 -9.72
C ALA A 10 4.63 -8.34 -10.28
N ASP A 11 4.66 -7.30 -9.43
CA ASP A 11 5.05 -5.94 -9.82
C ASP A 11 6.54 -5.68 -9.55
N PHE A 12 7.05 -6.18 -8.43
CA PHE A 12 8.43 -5.95 -7.99
C PHE A 12 8.93 -7.04 -7.04
N GLU A 13 10.20 -7.43 -7.15
CA GLU A 13 10.75 -8.55 -6.37
C GLU A 13 11.16 -8.18 -4.94
N HIS A 14 11.33 -6.89 -4.60
CA HIS A 14 11.78 -6.48 -3.28
C HIS A 14 10.63 -6.20 -2.32
N ALA A 15 10.56 -6.98 -1.24
CA ALA A 15 9.47 -6.96 -0.26
C ALA A 15 9.27 -5.61 0.47
N HIS A 16 10.26 -4.70 0.47
CA HIS A 16 10.08 -3.38 1.10
C HIS A 16 8.98 -2.56 0.43
N ALA A 17 8.71 -2.80 -0.86
CA ALA A 17 7.66 -2.12 -1.61
C ALA A 17 6.25 -2.72 -1.42
N MET A 18 6.07 -3.66 -0.50
CA MET A 18 4.83 -4.43 -0.32
C MET A 18 4.20 -4.25 1.08
N VAL A 19 4.91 -3.62 2.01
CA VAL A 19 4.60 -3.65 3.44
C VAL A 19 3.22 -3.09 3.75
N MET A 20 2.84 -1.97 3.14
CA MET A 20 1.54 -1.35 3.38
C MET A 20 0.40 -2.17 2.75
N GLY A 21 0.60 -2.73 1.56
CA GLY A 21 -0.36 -3.65 0.93
C GLY A 21 -0.66 -4.86 1.83
N ASN A 22 0.38 -5.45 2.41
CA ASN A 22 0.26 -6.57 3.34
C ASN A 22 -0.50 -6.17 4.62
N LEU A 23 -0.19 -5.02 5.21
CA LEU A 23 -0.87 -4.53 6.43
C LEU A 23 -2.35 -4.20 6.18
N LEU A 24 -2.71 -3.81 4.96
CA LEU A 24 -4.09 -3.57 4.54
C LEU A 24 -4.84 -4.85 4.18
N GLY A 25 -4.14 -5.98 4.01
CA GLY A 25 -4.71 -7.28 3.65
C GLY A 25 -4.87 -7.51 2.15
N GLU A 26 -4.24 -6.69 1.32
CA GLU A 26 -4.36 -6.71 -0.15
C GLU A 26 -3.07 -7.20 -0.84
N GLY A 27 -2.11 -7.68 -0.06
CA GLY A 27 -0.78 -8.07 -0.53
C GLY A 27 -0.61 -9.57 -0.75
N ASP A 28 0.64 -10.01 -0.68
CA ASP A 28 1.00 -11.43 -0.87
C ASP A 28 0.44 -12.31 0.26
N ALA A 29 -0.09 -13.48 -0.09
CA ALA A 29 -0.81 -14.35 0.84
C ALA A 29 0.05 -14.80 2.03
N ASP A 30 1.33 -15.11 1.80
CA ASP A 30 2.23 -15.59 2.86
C ASP A 30 2.45 -14.50 3.93
N PHE A 31 2.41 -13.22 3.53
CA PHE A 31 2.52 -12.09 4.45
C PHE A 31 1.19 -11.70 5.07
N VAL A 32 0.11 -11.67 4.28
CA VAL A 32 -1.24 -11.32 4.76
C VAL A 32 -1.71 -12.32 5.83
N ASP A 33 -1.41 -13.61 5.69
CA ASP A 33 -1.77 -14.63 6.68
C ASP A 33 -1.11 -14.39 8.06
N ALA A 34 0.03 -13.70 8.11
CA ALA A 34 0.66 -13.29 9.35
C ALA A 34 -0.02 -12.05 10.00
N VAL A 35 -0.77 -11.25 9.22
CA VAL A 35 -1.47 -10.05 9.69
C VAL A 35 -2.83 -10.41 10.28
N LYS A 36 -2.81 -10.81 11.57
CA LYS A 36 -4.02 -11.24 12.32
C LYS A 36 -5.20 -10.26 12.30
N ARG A 37 -4.92 -8.96 12.09
CA ARG A 37 -5.91 -7.88 12.04
C ARG A 37 -5.47 -6.85 11.00
N PRO A 38 -5.93 -6.96 9.75
CA PRO A 38 -5.65 -5.97 8.72
C PRO A 38 -6.09 -4.57 9.15
N ILE A 39 -5.31 -3.56 8.76
CA ILE A 39 -5.60 -2.16 9.03
C ILE A 39 -6.79 -1.75 8.16
N LYS A 40 -7.80 -1.13 8.77
CA LYS A 40 -8.89 -0.53 8.01
C LYS A 40 -8.35 0.64 7.18
N PRO A 41 -8.62 0.73 5.87
CA PRO A 41 -8.15 1.84 5.03
C PRO A 41 -8.44 3.24 5.60
N ALA A 42 -9.61 3.42 6.24
CA ALA A 42 -9.98 4.69 6.89
C ALA A 42 -9.01 5.14 8.00
N ASN A 43 -8.23 4.22 8.57
CA ASN A 43 -7.25 4.50 9.61
C ASN A 43 -5.85 4.86 9.05
N VAL A 44 -5.70 4.91 7.73
CA VAL A 44 -4.42 5.17 7.05
C VAL A 44 -4.45 6.55 6.38
N MET A 45 -3.29 7.21 6.41
CA MET A 45 -3.03 8.44 5.66
C MET A 45 -1.56 8.46 5.24
N TYR A 46 -1.29 8.73 3.96
CA TYR A 46 0.06 9.04 3.47
C TYR A 46 0.37 10.51 3.67
N ALA A 47 1.52 10.83 4.25
CA ALA A 47 2.03 12.20 4.36
C ALA A 47 3.25 12.37 3.44
N GLY A 48 3.36 13.52 2.78
CA GLY A 48 4.44 13.80 1.81
C GLY A 48 4.28 13.06 0.48
N LEU A 49 3.05 12.64 0.14
CA LEU A 49 2.78 11.92 -1.10
C LEU A 49 3.06 12.84 -2.30
N GLN A 50 3.95 12.40 -3.17
CA GLN A 50 4.23 13.05 -4.45
C GLN A 50 3.52 12.28 -5.59
N GLU A 51 3.86 12.57 -6.84
CA GLU A 51 3.35 11.80 -7.98
C GLU A 51 3.69 10.30 -7.82
N THR A 52 2.69 9.45 -8.10
CA THR A 52 2.77 7.99 -7.94
C THR A 52 2.58 7.31 -9.29
N GLN A 53 2.96 6.03 -9.38
CA GLN A 53 2.68 5.24 -10.58
C GLN A 53 1.17 5.00 -10.74
N ALA A 54 0.72 4.67 -11.95
CA ALA A 54 -0.69 4.47 -12.25
C ALA A 54 -1.33 3.37 -11.38
N MET A 55 -0.60 2.29 -11.11
CA MET A 55 -1.02 1.22 -10.19
C MET A 55 -1.24 1.79 -8.78
N GLU A 56 -0.25 2.48 -8.21
CA GLU A 56 -0.29 3.01 -6.85
C GLU A 56 -1.44 4.02 -6.68
N THR A 57 -1.64 4.89 -7.68
CA THR A 57 -2.79 5.81 -7.72
C THR A 57 -4.11 5.05 -7.71
N ALA A 58 -4.23 3.97 -8.49
CA ALA A 58 -5.45 3.16 -8.54
C ALA A 58 -5.71 2.48 -7.19
N PHE A 59 -4.66 1.95 -6.56
CA PHE A 59 -4.74 1.32 -5.23
C PHE A 59 -5.24 2.31 -4.17
N ILE A 60 -4.62 3.50 -4.07
CA ILE A 60 -5.02 4.57 -3.14
C ILE A 60 -6.49 4.94 -3.33
N LYS A 61 -6.96 5.08 -4.58
CA LYS A 61 -8.34 5.43 -4.90
C LYS A 61 -9.33 4.31 -4.58
N CYS A 62 -8.98 3.06 -4.90
CA CYS A 62 -9.82 1.89 -4.67
C CYS A 62 -10.15 1.71 -3.19
N LEU A 63 -9.16 1.88 -2.32
CA LEU A 63 -9.31 1.76 -0.88
C LEU A 63 -9.73 3.06 -0.18
N GLY A 64 -9.85 4.17 -0.91
CA GLY A 64 -10.19 5.48 -0.36
C GLY A 64 -9.16 6.00 0.66
N LEU A 65 -7.88 5.72 0.44
CA LEU A 65 -6.80 6.13 1.33
C LEU A 65 -6.61 7.65 1.29
N ARG A 66 -6.38 8.24 2.47
CA ARG A 66 -6.14 9.68 2.59
C ARG A 66 -4.68 9.99 2.27
N SER A 67 -4.42 11.17 1.72
CA SER A 67 -3.06 11.64 1.46
C SER A 67 -2.92 13.14 1.60
N ALA A 68 -1.73 13.61 2.01
CA ALA A 68 -1.30 15.00 1.94
C ALA A 68 0.04 15.10 1.21
N GLY A 69 0.21 16.15 0.40
CA GLY A 69 1.46 16.44 -0.31
C GLY A 69 2.52 17.12 0.58
N PRO A 70 3.71 17.40 0.01
CA PRO A 70 4.77 18.16 0.68
C PRO A 70 4.39 19.61 1.02
#